data_AF-A0A972N971-F1
#
_entry.id   AF-A0A972N971-F1
#
_cell.length_a   1.000
_cell.length_b   1.000
_cell.length_c   1.000
_cell.angle_alpha   90.00
_cell.angle_beta   90.00
_cell.angle_gamma   90.00
#
_symmetry.space_group_name_H-M   'P 1'
#
loop_
_entity.id
_entity.type
_entity.pdbx_description
1 polymer ?
#
loop_
_entity_poly.entity_id
_entity_poly.type
_entity_poly.pdbx_seq_one_letter_code
_entity_poly.pdbx_strand_id
1 'polypeptide(L)' 'FDHAERDGVEGFVTIAGGKATTARGMAEVTANVVVKKLGLDAPCRTREVVLLPHTAYYRRRM' A
#
# COMPACT_ATOMS: atom_id res chain seq x y z
N PHE A 1 4.21 2.56 9.91
CA PHE A 1 4.59 3.45 11.02
C PHE A 1 4.31 4.88 10.58
N ASP A 2 3.56 5.63 11.39
CA ASP A 2 3.13 7.01 11.10
C ASP A 2 4.04 8.02 11.81
N HIS A 3 4.78 8.82 11.04
CA HIS A 3 5.70 9.81 11.59
C HIS A 3 5.00 11.01 12.23
N ALA A 4 3.71 11.23 11.98
CA ALA A 4 2.96 12.28 12.66
C ALA A 4 2.85 12.00 14.17
N GLU A 5 2.50 10.77 14.54
CA GLU A 5 2.25 10.39 15.94
C GLU A 5 3.53 10.33 16.78
N ARG A 6 4.67 9.99 16.17
CA ARG A 6 5.95 9.82 16.89
C ARG A 6 6.89 11.02 16.76
N ASP A 7 6.97 11.58 15.55
CA ASP A 7 8.02 12.53 15.16
C ASP A 7 7.42 13.92 14.83
N GLY A 8 6.09 14.07 14.84
CA GLY A 8 5.40 15.32 14.50
C GLY A 8 5.43 15.69 13.01
N VAL A 9 5.84 14.76 12.13
CA VAL A 9 5.97 15.00 10.70
C VAL A 9 4.77 14.41 9.95
N GLU A 10 3.89 15.28 9.46
CA GLU A 10 2.72 14.87 8.69
C GLU A 10 3.05 14.39 7.28
N GLY A 11 2.17 13.54 6.74
CA GLY A 11 2.28 13.02 5.38
C GLY A 11 3.40 12.01 5.14
N PHE A 12 4.14 11.62 6.18
CA PHE A 12 5.24 10.66 6.06
C PHE A 12 4.92 9.35 6.79
N VAL A 13 4.89 8.25 6.04
CA VAL A 13 4.56 6.91 6.55
C VAL A 13 5.62 5.93 6.08
N THR A 14 6.23 5.21 7.02
CA THR A 14 7.24 4.18 6.72
C THR A 14 6.67 2.78 6.90
N ILE A 15 6.88 1.91 5.90
CA ILE A 15 6.68 0.47 6.01
C ILE A 15 8.04 -0.17 6.27
N ALA A 16 8.28 -0.63 7.50
CA ALA A 16 9.56 -1.25 7.86
C ALA A 16 9.49 -2.77 7.74
N GLY A 17 10.57 -3.37 7.21
CA GLY A 17 10.72 -4.83 7.07
C GLY A 17 9.84 -5.44 5.98
N GLY A 18 9.46 -6.71 6.18
CA GLY A 18 8.51 -7.43 5.34
C GLY A 18 9.06 -8.67 4.67
N LYS A 19 8.16 -9.61 4.36
CA LYS A 19 8.45 -10.79 3.56
C LYS A 19 7.61 -10.73 2.28
N ALA A 20 8.12 -11.29 1.19
CA ALA A 20 7.39 -11.34 -0.08
C ALA A 20 6.00 -11.98 0.09
N THR A 21 5.89 -13.02 0.92
CA THR A 21 4.64 -13.71 1.23
C THR A 21 3.62 -12.84 1.97
N THR A 22 4.04 -11.75 2.63
CA THR A 22 3.17 -10.86 3.40
C THR A 22 2.97 -9.49 2.74
N ALA A 23 3.57 -9.26 1.56
CA ALA A 23 3.61 -7.95 0.92
C ALA A 23 2.20 -7.33 0.74
N ARG A 24 1.20 -8.13 0.34
CA ARG A 24 -0.20 -7.68 0.19
C ARG A 24 -0.78 -7.16 1.50
N GLY A 25 -0.65 -7.92 2.59
CA GLY A 25 -1.18 -7.53 3.90
C GLY A 25 -0.47 -6.31 4.49
N MET A 26 0.84 -6.19 4.26
CA MET A 26 1.61 -5.02 4.67
C MET A 26 1.19 -3.76 3.91
N ALA A 27 0.96 -3.89 2.60
CA ALA A 27 0.45 -2.79 1.79
C ALA A 27 -0.94 -2.35 2.27
N GLU A 28 -1.84 -3.29 2.58
CA GLU A 28 -3.18 -3.00 3.12
C GLU A 28 -3.13 -2.23 4.44
N VAL A 29 -2.38 -2.71 5.44
CA VAL A 29 -2.26 -2.02 6.74
C VAL A 29 -1.68 -0.61 6.56
N THR A 30 -0.71 -0.46 5.67
CA THR A 30 -0.12 0.86 5.42
C THR A 30 -1.10 1.79 4.72
N ALA A 31 -1.80 1.30 3.68
CA ALA A 31 -2.81 2.07 2.97
C ALA A 31 -3.93 2.53 3.91
N ASN A 32 -4.35 1.71 4.88
CA ASN A 32 -5.36 2.09 5.87
C ASN A 32 -4.94 3.31 6.70
N VAL A 33 -3.65 3.43 7.05
CA VAL A 33 -3.12 4.64 7.72
C VAL A 33 -3.27 5.86 6.82
N VAL A 34 -2.89 5.72 5.53
CA VAL A 34 -2.97 6.80 4.55
C VAL A 34 -4.43 7.22 4.29
N VAL A 35 -5.33 6.27 4.07
CA VAL A 35 -6.77 6.51 3.86
C VAL A 35 -7.38 7.29 5.03
N LYS A 36 -7.07 6.86 6.27
CA LYS A 36 -7.51 7.55 7.49
C LYS A 36 -7.00 8.99 7.54
N LYS A 37 -5.72 9.23 7.23
CA LYS A 37 -5.14 10.59 7.21
C LYS A 37 -5.75 11.50 6.15
N LEU A 38 -6.10 10.94 5.00
CA LEU A 38 -6.74 11.68 3.91
C LEU A 38 -8.24 11.94 4.15
N GLY A 39 -8.82 11.41 5.25
CA GLY A 39 -10.25 11.53 5.54
C GLY A 39 -11.12 10.78 4.52
N LEU A 40 -10.57 9.75 3.89
CA LEU A 40 -11.26 8.95 2.88
C LEU A 40 -11.89 7.71 3.52
N ASP A 41 -12.95 7.21 2.90
CA ASP A 41 -13.50 5.88 3.17
C ASP A 41 -13.30 5.01 1.92
N ALA A 42 -12.21 4.25 1.92
CA ALA A 42 -11.79 3.44 0.79
C ALA A 42 -11.37 2.04 1.27
N PRO A 43 -12.26 1.03 1.20
CA PRO A 43 -11.92 -0.32 1.62
C PRO A 43 -10.87 -0.95 0.71
N CYS A 44 -10.00 -1.77 1.29
CA CYS A 44 -9.03 -2.56 0.54
C CYS A 44 -9.75 -3.58 -0.36
N ARG A 45 -9.28 -3.69 -1.61
CA ARG A 45 -9.84 -4.61 -2.62
C ARG A 45 -8.80 -5.59 -3.16
N THR A 46 -7.56 -5.53 -2.66
CA THR A 46 -6.43 -6.24 -3.27
C THR A 46 -6.46 -7.75 -3.00
N ARG A 47 -7.43 -8.25 -2.24
CA ARG A 47 -7.66 -9.68 -2.05
C ARG A 47 -8.44 -10.28 -3.22
N GLU A 48 -9.31 -9.50 -3.83
CA GLU A 48 -10.20 -9.90 -4.91
C GLU A 48 -9.68 -9.47 -6.29
N VAL A 49 -8.80 -8.46 -6.33
CA VAL A 49 -8.24 -7.94 -7.58
C VAL A 49 -7.08 -8.81 -8.06
N VAL A 50 -7.28 -9.45 -9.21
CA VAL A 50 -6.22 -10.20 -9.92
C VAL A 50 -5.21 -9.24 -10.54
N LEU A 51 -3.93 -9.50 -10.29
CA LEU A 51 -2.84 -8.73 -10.90
C LEU A 51 -2.76 -8.97 -12.40
N LEU A 52 -2.24 -7.98 -13.11
CA LEU A 52 -1.89 -8.16 -14.53
C LEU A 52 -0.90 -9.32 -14.68
N PRO A 53 -0.98 -10.09 -15.79
CA PRO A 53 -0.01 -11.13 -16.07
C PRO A 53 1.38 -10.52 -16.23
N HIS A 54 2.42 -11.28 -15.87
CA HIS A 54 3.81 -10.82 -15.97
C HIS A 54 4.20 -10.38 -17.40
N THR A 55 3.52 -10.89 -18.43
CA THR A 55 3.74 -10.54 -19.84
C THR A 55 3.17 -9.17 -20.24
N ALA A 56 2.29 -8.58 -19.43
CA ALA A 56 1.63 -7.31 -19.74
C ALA A 56 2.63 -6.15 -19.94
N TYR A 57 3.78 -6.20 -19.26
CA TYR A 57 4.85 -5.22 -19.41
C TYR A 57 5.40 -5.16 -20.84
N TYR A 58 5.63 -6.33 -21.47
CA TYR A 58 6.20 -6.41 -22.81
C TYR A 58 5.21 -6.00 -23.90
N ARG A 59 3.92 -6.29 -23.72
CA ARG A 59 2.87 -5.95 -24.69
C ARG A 59 2.61 -4.45 -24.84
N ARG A 60 2.94 -3.64 -23.82
CA ARG A 60 2.72 -2.17 -23.85
C ARG A 60 3.89 -1.39 -24.44
N ARG A 61 5.02 -2.03 -24.74
CA ARG A 61 6.24 -1.41 -25.29
C ARG A 61 6.54 -1.81 -26.74
N MET A 62 5.68 -2.64 -27.34
CA MET A 62 5.59 -2.85 -28.79
C MET A 62 4.51 -1.91 -29.34
#